data_AF-A0A5U8SVC2-F1
#
_entry.id   AF-A0A5U8SVC2-F1
#
_cell.length_a   1.000
_cell.length_b   1.000
_cell.length_c   1.000
_cell.angle_alpha   90.00
_cell.angle_beta   90.00
_cell.angle_gamma   90.00
#
_symmetry.space_group_name_H-M   'P 1'
#
loop_
_entity.id
_entity.type
_entity.pdbx_description
1 polymer ?
#
loop_
_entity_poly.entity_id
_entity_poly.type
_entity_poly.pdbx_seq_one_letter_code
_entity_poly.pdbx_strand_id
1 'polypeptide(L)'
;DNIRTVKQTVAIPVIANGDITDPLKARAVLDYTGADALMIGRAAQGRPWIFREIQHYLDTGELLPPLPGAEVKRIMCEHVRELHDFYGQSKGARIARKHVSWYMQEHAPDVQFRRTFNAIEDAGEQLEALEAYFENFLRK
;
A
#
# COMPACT_ATOMS: atom_id res chain seq x y z
N ASP A 1 4.70 10.66 22.91
CA ASP A 1 5.57 11.36 23.88
C ASP A 1 7.02 10.97 23.77
N ASN A 2 7.36 9.69 23.92
CA ASN A 2 8.76 9.22 23.86
C ASN A 2 9.54 9.72 22.64
N ILE A 3 8.96 9.67 21.44
CA ILE A 3 9.61 10.16 20.20
C ILE A 3 9.96 11.64 20.31
N ARG A 4 9.05 12.47 20.85
CA ARG A 4 9.26 13.91 21.05
C ARG A 4 10.40 14.16 22.04
N THR A 5 10.38 13.46 23.17
CA THR A 5 11.43 13.56 24.20
C THR A 5 12.80 13.20 23.64
N VAL A 6 12.88 12.11 22.86
CA VAL A 6 14.12 11.70 22.19
C VAL A 6 14.58 12.78 21.20
N LYS A 7 13.68 13.27 20.33
CA LYS A 7 14.00 14.31 19.34
C LYS A 7 14.52 15.60 19.98
N GLN A 8 14.03 15.97 21.16
CA GLN A 8 14.51 17.14 21.90
C GLN A 8 15.90 16.94 22.54
N THR A 9 16.34 15.69 22.70
CA THR A 9 17.57 15.34 23.43
C THR A 9 18.74 15.03 22.50
N VAL A 10 18.48 14.58 21.27
CA VAL A 10 19.51 14.13 20.33
C VAL A 10 19.67 15.10 19.16
N ALA A 11 20.91 15.23 18.66
CA ALA A 11 21.20 16.06 17.49
C ALA A 11 21.07 15.31 16.16
N ILE A 12 21.10 13.97 16.19
CA ILE A 12 20.92 13.15 14.99
C ILE A 12 19.45 13.19 14.51
N PRO A 13 19.18 12.96 13.22
CA PRO A 13 17.82 12.85 12.71
C PRO A 13 17.04 11.71 13.41
N VAL A 14 15.79 11.98 13.75
CA VAL A 14 14.84 11.05 14.37
C VAL A 14 13.69 10.80 13.42
N ILE A 15 13.37 9.53 13.20
CA ILE A 15 12.27 9.09 12.34
C ILE A 15 11.12 8.62 13.23
N ALA A 16 9.95 9.25 13.13
CA ALA A 16 8.76 8.80 13.85
C ALA A 16 8.10 7.61 13.14
N ASN A 17 7.72 6.60 13.89
CA ASN A 17 7.04 5.41 13.39
C ASN A 17 5.91 4.99 14.34
N GLY A 18 4.87 4.38 13.78
CA GLY A 18 3.76 3.79 14.52
C GLY A 18 2.42 4.46 14.21
N ASP A 19 1.46 3.65 13.76
CA ASP A 19 0.05 4.04 13.53
C ASP A 19 -0.16 5.35 12.76
N ILE A 20 0.71 5.62 11.78
CA ILE A 20 0.51 6.68 10.79
C ILE A 20 -0.20 6.04 9.59
N THR A 21 -1.51 6.27 9.49
CA THR A 21 -2.41 5.58 8.56
C THR A 21 -2.93 6.45 7.42
N ASP A 22 -2.75 7.76 7.52
CA ASP A 22 -3.31 8.74 6.59
C ASP A 22 -2.53 10.07 6.64
N PRO A 23 -2.74 10.98 5.66
CA PRO A 23 -2.01 12.24 5.59
C PRO A 23 -2.23 13.18 6.78
N LEU A 24 -3.45 13.21 7.35
CA LEU A 24 -3.76 14.07 8.51
C LEU A 24 -3.00 13.59 9.74
N LYS A 25 -3.00 12.27 9.98
CA LYS A 25 -2.24 11.66 11.06
C LYS A 25 -0.74 11.86 10.87
N ALA A 26 -0.23 11.76 9.65
CA ALA A 26 1.16 12.03 9.34
C ALA A 26 1.57 13.46 9.74
N ARG A 27 0.78 14.47 9.33
CA ARG A 27 0.99 15.88 9.73
C ARG A 27 0.96 16.04 11.25
N ALA A 28 -0.08 15.50 11.90
CA ALA A 28 -0.24 15.61 13.35
C ALA A 28 0.94 14.99 14.12
N VAL A 29 1.48 13.85 13.65
CA VAL A 29 2.63 13.21 14.27
C VAL A 29 3.90 14.04 14.07
N LEU A 30 4.14 14.60 12.88
CA LEU A 30 5.27 15.50 12.66
C LEU A 30 5.19 16.73 13.55
N ASP A 31 4.05 17.42 13.58
CA ASP A 31 3.86 18.62 14.39
C ASP A 31 4.04 18.34 15.88
N TYR A 32 3.50 17.21 16.35
CA TYR A 32 3.56 16.86 17.76
C TYR A 32 4.96 16.43 18.21
N THR A 33 5.64 15.63 17.40
CA THR A 33 6.92 15.02 17.77
C THR A 33 8.13 15.87 17.40
N GLY A 34 8.01 16.74 16.39
CA GLY A 34 9.13 17.46 15.80
C GLY A 34 10.12 16.55 15.07
N ALA A 35 9.74 15.31 14.74
CA ALA A 35 10.60 14.36 14.04
C ALA A 35 11.00 14.86 12.65
N ASP A 36 12.16 14.40 12.16
CA ASP A 36 12.71 14.85 10.87
C ASP A 36 12.12 14.09 9.68
N ALA A 37 11.58 12.90 9.93
CA ALA A 37 10.93 12.08 8.92
C ALA A 37 9.90 11.14 9.56
N LEU A 38 9.07 10.54 8.70
CA LEU A 38 8.11 9.51 9.06
C LEU A 38 8.48 8.17 8.42
N MET A 39 8.26 7.07 9.15
CA MET A 39 8.32 5.72 8.63
C MET A 39 6.92 5.11 8.64
N ILE A 40 6.46 4.67 7.47
CA ILE A 40 5.13 4.09 7.27
C ILE A 40 5.28 2.60 6.99
N GLY A 41 4.53 1.77 7.72
CA GLY A 41 4.58 0.31 7.62
C GLY A 41 3.28 -0.29 7.10
N ARG A 42 2.44 -0.78 8.02
CA ARG A 42 1.19 -1.52 7.71
C ARG A 42 0.26 -0.77 6.75
N ALA A 43 0.13 0.55 6.88
CA ALA A 43 -0.75 1.35 6.02
C ALA A 43 -0.31 1.40 4.55
N ALA A 44 0.93 1.06 4.22
CA ALA A 44 1.40 0.95 2.84
C ALA A 44 1.10 -0.44 2.22
N GLN A 45 0.71 -1.43 3.02
CA GLN A 45 0.32 -2.75 2.51
C GLN A 45 -1.05 -2.64 1.85
N GLY A 46 -1.12 -2.93 0.54
CA GLY A 46 -2.35 -2.76 -0.24
C GLY A 46 -2.61 -1.33 -0.72
N ARG A 47 -1.89 -0.33 -0.19
CA ARG A 47 -1.97 1.08 -0.61
C ARG A 47 -0.56 1.69 -0.77
N PRO A 48 0.27 1.19 -1.70
CA PRO A 48 1.66 1.65 -1.85
C PRO A 48 1.74 3.13 -2.25
N TRP A 49 0.68 3.73 -2.79
CA TRP A 49 0.63 5.16 -3.10
C TRP A 49 0.38 6.06 -1.88
N ILE A 50 0.22 5.51 -0.67
CA ILE A 50 0.06 6.32 0.55
C ILE A 50 1.18 7.34 0.74
N PHE A 51 2.40 7.01 0.28
CA PHE A 51 3.55 7.93 0.36
C PHE A 51 3.32 9.22 -0.44
N ARG A 52 2.74 9.15 -1.65
CA ARG A 52 2.44 10.36 -2.43
C ARG A 52 1.29 11.17 -1.83
N GLU A 53 0.33 10.51 -1.18
CA GLU A 53 -0.81 11.17 -0.55
C GLU A 53 -0.35 11.93 0.70
N ILE A 54 0.50 11.29 1.53
CA ILE A 54 1.13 11.92 2.68
C ILE A 54 2.00 13.08 2.21
N GLN A 55 2.90 12.85 1.26
CA GLN A 55 3.81 13.89 0.79
C GLN A 55 3.06 15.09 0.23
N HIS A 56 2.06 14.87 -0.63
CA HIS A 56 1.25 15.95 -1.19
C HIS A 56 0.59 16.79 -0.09
N TYR A 57 -0.06 16.15 0.89
CA TYR A 57 -0.69 16.88 1.99
C TYR A 57 0.31 17.65 2.85
N LEU A 58 1.50 17.10 3.10
CA LEU A 58 2.53 17.80 3.86
C LEU A 58 3.05 19.05 3.13
N ASP A 59 3.12 19.00 1.80
CA ASP A 59 3.61 20.10 0.96
C ASP A 59 2.54 21.17 0.70
N THR A 60 1.28 20.78 0.51
CA THR A 60 0.21 21.68 0.04
C THR A 60 -0.86 21.98 1.08
N GLY A 61 -1.03 21.11 2.08
CA GLY A 61 -2.18 21.14 2.99
C GLY A 61 -3.49 20.63 2.38
N GLU A 62 -3.46 20.13 1.13
CA GLU A 62 -4.63 19.63 0.40
C GLU A 62 -4.59 18.10 0.30
N LEU A 63 -5.76 17.45 0.35
CA LEU A 63 -5.86 16.00 0.19
C LEU A 63 -5.99 15.64 -1.29
N LEU A 64 -5.19 14.67 -1.74
CA LEU A 64 -5.41 14.05 -3.04
C LEU A 64 -6.75 13.30 -3.06
N PRO A 65 -7.45 13.29 -4.20
CA PRO A 65 -8.59 12.42 -4.38
C PRO A 65 -8.15 10.94 -4.30
N PRO A 66 -9.06 10.02 -3.91
CA PRO A 66 -8.80 8.59 -3.96
C PRO A 66 -8.39 8.14 -5.37
N LEU A 67 -7.56 7.11 -5.43
CA LEU A 67 -7.13 6.58 -6.72
C LEU A 67 -8.27 5.96 -7.50
N PRO A 68 -8.40 6.26 -8.81
CA PRO A 68 -9.36 5.57 -9.66
C PRO A 68 -9.11 4.06 -9.66
N GLY A 69 -10.18 3.26 -9.67
CA GLY A 69 -10.05 1.79 -9.65
C GLY A 69 -9.22 1.23 -10.83
N ALA A 70 -9.25 1.90 -11.98
CA ALA A 70 -8.40 1.55 -13.14
C ALA A 70 -6.90 1.73 -12.84
N GLU A 71 -6.53 2.75 -12.07
CA GLU A 71 -5.15 2.97 -11.65
C GLU A 71 -4.72 1.97 -10.58
N VAL A 72 -5.64 1.62 -9.66
CA VAL A 72 -5.42 0.52 -8.70
C VAL A 72 -5.17 -0.81 -9.41
N LYS A 73 -5.99 -1.15 -10.42
CA LYS A 73 -5.80 -2.33 -11.29
C LYS A 73 -4.39 -2.31 -11.89
N ARG A 74 -4.01 -1.20 -12.53
CA ARG A 74 -2.73 -1.05 -13.22
C ARG A 74 -1.56 -1.32 -12.27
N ILE A 75 -1.52 -0.63 -11.13
CA ILE A 75 -0.46 -0.78 -10.12
C ILE A 75 -0.40 -2.22 -9.59
N MET A 76 -1.55 -2.85 -9.33
CA MET A 76 -1.59 -4.21 -8.80
C MET A 76 -1.08 -5.24 -9.81
N CYS A 77 -1.54 -5.17 -11.06
CA CYS A 77 -1.08 -6.07 -12.12
C CYS A 77 0.41 -5.90 -12.40
N GLU A 78 0.90 -4.66 -12.46
CA GLU A 78 2.35 -4.38 -12.59
C GLU A 78 3.14 -4.98 -11.43
N HIS A 79 2.72 -4.76 -10.18
CA HIS A 79 3.39 -5.31 -9.02
C HIS A 79 3.43 -6.85 -9.05
N VAL A 80 2.34 -7.51 -9.48
CA VAL A 80 2.31 -8.98 -9.60
C VAL A 80 3.26 -9.47 -10.70
N ARG A 81 3.31 -8.80 -11.86
CA ARG A 81 4.30 -9.12 -12.92
C ARG A 81 5.74 -9.01 -12.40
N GLU A 82 6.07 -7.92 -11.71
CA GLU A 82 7.40 -7.72 -11.12
C GLU A 82 7.75 -8.82 -10.10
N LEU A 83 6.77 -9.30 -9.32
CA LEU A 83 6.99 -10.42 -8.41
C LEU A 83 7.28 -11.74 -9.16
N HIS A 84 6.58 -11.97 -10.28
CA HIS A 84 6.83 -13.13 -11.15
C HIS A 84 8.22 -13.07 -11.78
N ASP A 85 8.64 -11.89 -12.25
CA ASP A 85 9.94 -11.69 -12.89
C ASP A 85 11.09 -11.81 -11.88
N PHE A 86 10.96 -11.18 -10.70
CA PHE A 86 12.02 -11.13 -9.70
C PHE A 86 12.23 -12.47 -8.98
N TYR A 87 11.15 -13.17 -8.62
CA TYR A 87 11.23 -14.42 -7.87
C TYR A 87 11.09 -15.67 -8.73
N GLY A 88 10.85 -15.52 -10.04
CA GLY A 88 10.49 -16.59 -10.95
C GLY A 88 9.03 -17.03 -10.80
N GLN A 89 8.49 -17.66 -11.84
CA GLN A 89 7.04 -17.95 -11.98
C GLN A 89 6.43 -18.64 -10.74
N SER A 90 7.04 -19.72 -10.26
CA SER A 90 6.49 -20.50 -9.13
C SER A 90 6.54 -19.76 -7.78
N LYS A 91 7.70 -19.18 -7.42
CA LYS A 91 7.87 -18.49 -6.13
C LYS A 91 7.18 -17.12 -6.16
N GLY A 92 7.25 -16.42 -7.28
CA GLY A 92 6.55 -15.17 -7.55
C GLY A 92 5.04 -15.33 -7.37
N ALA A 93 4.43 -16.36 -7.97
CA ALA A 93 3.00 -16.64 -7.81
C ALA A 93 2.61 -16.84 -6.33
N ARG A 94 3.44 -17.53 -5.54
CA ARG A 94 3.21 -17.71 -4.10
C ARG A 94 3.33 -16.42 -3.31
N ILE A 95 4.28 -15.55 -3.64
CA ILE A 95 4.48 -14.25 -2.98
C ILE A 95 3.34 -13.30 -3.35
N ALA A 96 2.92 -13.27 -4.61
CA ALA A 96 1.83 -12.43 -5.11
C ALA A 96 0.54 -12.60 -4.32
N ARG A 97 0.19 -13.82 -3.89
CA ARG A 97 -0.98 -14.12 -3.02
C ARG A 97 -1.06 -13.21 -1.80
N LYS A 98 0.07 -13.01 -1.12
CA LYS A 98 0.15 -12.15 0.07
C LYS A 98 -0.09 -10.69 -0.28
N HIS A 99 0.55 -10.19 -1.34
CA HIS A 99 0.42 -8.80 -1.76
C HIS A 99 -0.99 -8.50 -2.26
N VAL A 100 -1.55 -9.33 -3.13
CA VAL A 100 -2.94 -9.20 -3.61
C VAL A 100 -3.93 -9.26 -2.45
N SER A 101 -3.74 -10.17 -1.49
CA SER A 101 -4.59 -10.20 -0.29
C SER A 101 -4.58 -8.88 0.49
N TRP A 102 -3.47 -8.14 0.53
CA TRP A 102 -3.42 -6.83 1.17
C TRP A 102 -4.23 -5.78 0.40
N TYR A 103 -4.10 -5.73 -0.93
CA TYR A 103 -4.91 -4.83 -1.75
C TYR A 103 -6.41 -5.10 -1.60
N MET A 104 -6.81 -6.37 -1.59
CA MET A 104 -8.23 -6.74 -1.42
C MET A 104 -8.77 -6.34 -0.05
N GLN A 105 -7.96 -6.44 1.02
CA GLN A 105 -8.39 -5.99 2.35
C GLN A 105 -8.66 -4.48 2.40
N GLU A 106 -7.88 -3.68 1.67
CA GLU A 106 -8.02 -2.21 1.66
C GLU A 106 -9.12 -1.71 0.72
N HIS A 107 -9.23 -2.29 -0.49
CA HIS A 107 -10.03 -1.68 -1.56
C HIS A 107 -11.33 -2.41 -1.91
N ALA A 108 -11.37 -3.73 -1.70
CA ALA A 108 -12.53 -4.52 -2.05
C ALA A 108 -12.46 -5.89 -1.35
N PRO A 109 -13.08 -6.03 -0.16
CA PRO A 109 -13.06 -7.27 0.60
C PRO A 109 -13.97 -8.34 -0.03
N ASP A 110 -13.69 -8.70 -1.29
CA ASP A 110 -14.28 -9.84 -1.96
C ASP A 110 -13.57 -11.11 -1.46
N VAL A 111 -14.16 -11.69 -0.42
CA VAL A 111 -13.67 -12.92 0.21
C VAL A 111 -13.64 -14.07 -0.79
N GLN A 112 -14.57 -14.09 -1.76
CA GLN A 112 -14.66 -15.14 -2.76
C GLN A 112 -13.50 -15.02 -3.75
N PHE A 113 -13.28 -13.83 -4.32
CA PHE A 113 -12.16 -13.60 -5.24
C PHE A 113 -10.81 -13.89 -4.56
N ARG A 114 -10.63 -13.43 -3.32
CA ARG A 114 -9.40 -13.72 -2.57
C ARG A 114 -9.17 -15.22 -2.37
N ARG A 115 -10.23 -15.98 -2.08
CA ARG A 115 -10.14 -17.44 -1.93
C ARG A 115 -9.76 -18.12 -3.24
N THR A 116 -10.38 -17.72 -4.36
CA THR A 116 -10.06 -18.30 -5.67
C THR A 116 -8.66 -17.93 -6.11
N PHE A 117 -8.24 -16.66 -5.96
CA PHE A 117 -6.90 -16.20 -6.31
C PHE A 117 -5.80 -16.95 -5.53
N ASN A 118 -6.02 -17.21 -4.23
CA ASN A 118 -5.05 -17.93 -3.40
C ASN A 118 -4.85 -19.40 -3.81
N ALA A 119 -5.79 -19.98 -4.56
CA ALA A 119 -5.69 -21.35 -5.09
C ALA A 119 -4.92 -21.42 -6.41
N ILE A 120 -4.68 -20.28 -7.09
CA ILE A 120 -3.98 -20.25 -8.38
C ILE A 120 -2.49 -20.52 -8.18
N GLU A 121 -1.97 -21.52 -8.88
CA GLU A 121 -0.55 -21.92 -8.85
C GLU A 121 0.26 -21.40 -10.03
N ASP A 122 -0.40 -21.08 -11.14
CA ASP A 122 0.23 -20.51 -12.33
C ASP A 122 0.27 -18.98 -12.28
N ALA A 123 1.36 -18.40 -12.77
CA ALA A 123 1.58 -16.96 -12.75
C ALA A 123 0.74 -16.22 -13.81
N GLY A 124 0.57 -16.81 -15.00
CA GLY A 124 -0.28 -16.25 -16.05
C GLY A 124 -1.74 -16.21 -15.61
N GLU A 125 -2.23 -17.31 -15.05
CA GLU A 125 -3.60 -17.41 -14.51
C GLU A 125 -3.88 -16.36 -13.42
N GLN A 126 -2.88 -16.00 -12.59
CA GLN A 126 -3.05 -14.93 -11.61
C GLN A 126 -3.33 -13.57 -12.25
N LEU A 127 -2.60 -13.23 -13.32
CA LEU A 127 -2.79 -11.95 -14.01
C LEU A 127 -4.15 -11.91 -14.72
N GLU A 128 -4.54 -12.99 -15.39
CA GLU A 128 -5.86 -13.11 -16.02
C GLU A 128 -7.00 -12.96 -15.00
N ALA A 129 -6.86 -13.60 -13.82
CA ALA A 129 -7.85 -13.50 -12.75
C ALA A 129 -7.99 -12.06 -12.20
N LEU A 130 -6.87 -11.35 -12.03
CA LEU A 130 -6.90 -9.93 -11.63
C LEU A 130 -7.56 -9.05 -12.69
N GLU A 131 -7.25 -9.26 -13.96
CA GLU A 131 -7.83 -8.49 -15.05
C GLU A 131 -9.35 -8.67 -15.12
N ALA A 132 -9.82 -9.92 -15.07
CA ALA A 132 -11.24 -10.26 -15.06
C ALA A 132 -11.97 -9.68 -13.84
N TYR A 133 -11.33 -9.70 -12.66
CA TYR A 133 -11.90 -9.13 -11.44
C TYR A 133 -12.17 -7.64 -11.59
N PHE A 134 -11.17 -6.88 -12.03
CA PHE A 134 -11.31 -5.43 -12.17
C PHE A 134 -12.24 -5.03 -13.32
N GLU A 135 -12.33 -5.81 -14.40
CA GLU A 135 -13.32 -5.53 -15.46
C GLU A 135 -14.76 -5.63 -14.94
N ASN A 136 -15.05 -6.65 -14.12
CA ASN A 136 -16.37 -6.80 -13.52
C ASN A 136 -16.65 -5.74 -12.45
N PHE A 137 -15.63 -5.32 -11.71
CA PHE A 137 -15.74 -4.27 -10.71
C PHE A 137 -15.98 -2.89 -11.34
N LEU A 138 -15.26 -2.55 -12.41
CA LEU A 138 -15.34 -1.25 -13.08
C LEU A 138 -16.57 -1.08 -13.98
N ARG A 139 -17.26 -2.18 -14.33
CA ARG A 139 -18.54 -2.14 -15.06
C ARG A 139 -19.74 -1.86 -14.16
N LYS A 140 -19.59 -1.99 -12.85
CA LYS A 140 -20.61 -1.65 -11.86
C LYS A 140 -20.46 -0.21 -11.41
#